data_AF-A0A9D8ASH6-F1
#
_entry.id   AF-A0A9D8ASH6-F1
#
_cell.length_a   1.000
_cell.length_b   1.000
_cell.length_c   1.000
_cell.angle_alpha   90.00
_cell.angle_beta   90.00
_cell.angle_gamma   90.00
#
_symmetry.space_group_name_H-M   'P 1'
#
loop_
_entity.id
_entity.type
_entity.pdbx_description
1 polymer ?
#
loop_
_entity_poly.entity_id
_entity_poly.type
_entity_poly.pdbx_seq_one_letter_code
_entity_poly.pdbx_strand_id
1 'polypeptide(L)'
;MELTRHPEYPAYARDRETDRRGRLAIAAWVRGGETLSVSEYSLRWTVEGARGFVRAWSRFFQAYNRVLWDRFPYCRRCGGGCCVVGASRVTAFDVLALTLLGYSLPDLPPEIGNARDCIYLAGKACAWPTAWRPLKCWSFYCLGDRWDPTSSLQDHYAAVAGELEARVSGLLPAALRAVEARSGEELLAHLGDPLRFASVLDDALSRAFVRPFIEGTGVQSLNDRPETRNARLPIGPAELIGSDDDWLASSVQVLTDEAVKQVSEGVLALPLGLEMSVEDLLADLETLEWIVLGHLPQGARLLDEIHSRYALAPASKGGEQPTVWYALRHHVQRLRDNWNRLP
;
A
#
# COMPACT_ATOMS: atom_id res chain seq x y z
N MET A 1 21.05 11.62 -6.30
CA MET A 1 21.19 12.01 -4.88
C MET A 1 22.03 10.98 -4.16
N GLU A 2 22.85 11.37 -3.18
CA GLU A 2 23.54 10.39 -2.31
C GLU A 2 22.52 9.47 -1.61
N LEU A 3 22.72 8.16 -1.69
CA LEU A 3 21.85 7.14 -1.11
C LEU A 3 21.59 7.38 0.38
N THR A 4 22.61 7.76 1.13
CA THR A 4 22.55 8.03 2.58
C THR A 4 21.69 9.24 2.95
N ARG A 5 21.41 10.13 1.99
CA ARG A 5 20.54 11.32 2.18
C ARG A 5 19.09 11.07 1.80
N HIS A 6 18.77 9.90 1.26
CA HIS A 6 17.41 9.58 0.88
C HIS A 6 16.52 9.40 2.12
N PRO A 7 15.26 9.89 2.13
CA PRO A 7 14.37 9.77 3.29
C PRO A 7 14.14 8.34 3.76
N GLU A 8 14.15 7.37 2.84
CA GLU A 8 13.97 5.95 3.15
C GLU A 8 15.27 5.22 3.50
N TYR A 9 16.44 5.87 3.47
CA TYR A 9 17.71 5.19 3.75
C TYR A 9 17.74 4.45 5.10
N PRO A 10 17.21 5.01 6.21
CA PRO A 10 17.14 4.27 7.47
C PRO A 10 16.29 3.00 7.38
N ALA A 11 15.20 3.02 6.59
CA ALA A 11 14.38 1.83 6.36
C ALA A 11 15.14 0.79 5.53
N TYR A 12 15.79 1.21 4.44
CA TYR A 12 16.64 0.34 3.63
C TYR A 12 17.77 -0.31 4.44
N ALA A 13 18.47 0.44 5.30
CA ALA A 13 19.51 -0.10 6.16
C ALA A 13 18.99 -1.19 7.12
N ARG A 14 17.77 -1.01 7.67
CA ARG A 14 17.11 -2.05 8.47
C ARG A 14 16.72 -3.25 7.63
N ASP A 15 16.18 -3.02 6.43
CA ASP A 15 15.78 -4.11 5.52
C ASP A 15 16.99 -4.96 5.13
N ARG A 16 18.17 -4.36 4.95
CA ARG A 16 19.46 -5.05 4.71
C ARG A 16 19.87 -5.94 5.88
N GLU A 17 19.68 -5.47 7.11
CA GLU A 17 19.98 -6.27 8.29
C GLU A 17 18.99 -7.43 8.45
N THR A 18 17.70 -7.20 8.20
CA THR A 18 16.69 -8.26 8.14
C THR A 18 17.00 -9.28 7.06
N ASP A 19 17.41 -8.85 5.87
CA ASP A 19 17.86 -9.72 4.79
C ASP A 19 19.05 -10.59 5.19
N ARG A 20 20.08 -10.00 5.82
CA ARG A 20 21.23 -10.76 6.35
C ARG A 20 20.79 -11.85 7.34
N ARG A 21 19.92 -11.52 8.29
CA ARG A 21 19.39 -12.49 9.28
C ARG A 21 18.54 -13.58 8.63
N GLY A 22 17.65 -13.21 7.71
CA GLY A 22 16.80 -14.14 6.97
C GLY A 22 17.62 -15.15 6.17
N ARG A 23 18.69 -14.70 5.51
CA ARG A 23 19.60 -15.58 4.77
C ARG A 23 20.32 -16.59 5.67
N LEU A 24 20.83 -16.13 6.82
CA LEU A 24 21.48 -17.01 7.78
C LEU A 24 20.50 -18.07 8.32
N ALA A 25 19.27 -17.66 8.65
CA ALA A 25 18.22 -18.55 9.14
C ALA A 25 17.82 -19.60 8.08
N ILE A 26 17.59 -19.20 6.83
CA ILE A 26 17.27 -20.13 5.74
C ILE A 26 18.44 -21.08 5.50
N ALA A 27 19.69 -20.59 5.49
CA ALA A 27 20.86 -21.45 5.32
C ALA A 27 21.00 -22.48 6.46
N ALA A 28 20.71 -22.10 7.70
CA ALA A 28 20.68 -23.02 8.83
C ALA A 28 19.57 -24.07 8.68
N TRP A 29 18.35 -23.64 8.34
CA TRP A 29 17.21 -24.53 8.11
C TRP A 29 17.47 -25.52 6.96
N VAL A 30 18.07 -25.06 5.87
CA VAL A 30 18.48 -25.91 4.73
C VAL A 30 19.50 -26.98 5.15
N ARG A 31 20.46 -26.64 6.03
CA ARG A 31 21.42 -27.62 6.56
C ARG A 31 20.78 -28.60 7.54
N GLY A 32 19.87 -28.13 8.39
CA GLY A 32 19.20 -28.96 9.38
C GLY A 32 18.19 -29.93 8.77
N GLY A 33 17.55 -29.55 7.66
CA GLY A 33 16.56 -30.39 6.97
C GLY A 33 15.26 -30.62 7.77
N GLU A 34 15.04 -29.84 8.83
CA GLU A 34 13.88 -29.96 9.70
C GLU A 34 12.59 -29.60 8.96
N THR A 35 11.49 -30.27 9.29
CA THR A 35 10.17 -29.92 8.77
C THR A 35 9.43 -29.05 9.78
N LEU A 36 9.05 -27.83 9.39
CA LEU A 36 8.26 -26.95 10.23
C LEU A 36 6.79 -27.36 10.14
N SER A 37 6.11 -27.47 11.27
CA SER A 37 4.69 -27.87 11.30
C SER A 37 3.82 -26.72 11.77
N VAL A 38 2.74 -26.45 11.06
CA VAL A 38 1.74 -25.43 11.40
C VAL A 38 0.41 -26.13 11.62
N SER A 39 0.21 -26.63 12.84
CA SER A 39 -0.93 -27.50 13.18
C SER A 39 -2.27 -26.81 12.93
N GLU A 40 -2.36 -25.51 13.21
CA GLU A 40 -3.58 -24.70 13.03
C GLU A 40 -4.16 -24.78 11.61
N TYR A 41 -3.29 -24.84 10.60
CA TYR A 41 -3.66 -24.87 9.18
C TYR A 41 -3.36 -26.23 8.52
N SER A 42 -2.96 -27.24 9.32
CA SER A 42 -2.50 -28.55 8.82
C SER A 42 -1.38 -28.43 7.76
N LEU A 43 -0.51 -27.43 7.88
CA LEU A 43 0.60 -27.21 6.95
C LEU A 43 1.90 -27.83 7.47
N ARG A 44 2.74 -28.26 6.52
CA ARG A 44 4.09 -28.74 6.80
C ARG A 44 5.04 -28.13 5.79
N TRP A 45 6.05 -27.42 6.27
CA TRP A 45 7.07 -26.81 5.44
C TRP A 45 8.35 -27.62 5.49
N THR A 46 8.67 -28.26 4.37
CA THR A 46 10.04 -28.60 4.03
C THR A 46 10.66 -27.43 3.26
N VAL A 47 11.98 -27.42 3.11
CA VAL A 47 12.68 -26.43 2.28
C VAL A 47 12.10 -26.40 0.86
N GLU A 48 11.90 -27.57 0.24
CA GLU A 48 11.38 -27.64 -1.12
C GLU A 48 9.90 -27.22 -1.19
N GLY A 49 9.10 -27.56 -0.17
CA GLY A 49 7.72 -27.10 -0.05
C GLY A 49 7.64 -25.57 0.03
N ALA A 50 8.50 -24.93 0.82
CA ALA A 50 8.56 -23.47 0.93
C ALA A 50 9.03 -22.81 -0.38
N ARG A 51 10.04 -23.38 -1.06
CA ARG A 51 10.44 -22.91 -2.41
C ARG A 51 9.30 -23.02 -3.41
N GLY A 52 8.59 -24.16 -3.42
CA GLY A 52 7.41 -24.36 -4.26
C GLY A 52 6.31 -23.33 -3.99
N PHE A 53 6.06 -23.03 -2.72
CA PHE A 53 5.11 -22.01 -2.29
C PHE A 53 5.49 -20.60 -2.76
N VAL A 54 6.74 -20.19 -2.56
CA VAL A 54 7.21 -18.87 -3.02
C VAL A 54 7.17 -18.76 -4.55
N ARG A 55 7.50 -19.83 -5.29
CA ARG A 55 7.35 -19.86 -6.76
C ARG A 55 5.88 -19.79 -7.20
N ALA A 56 4.97 -20.44 -6.48
CA ALA A 56 3.54 -20.32 -6.74
C ALA A 56 3.07 -18.87 -6.55
N TRP A 57 3.55 -18.20 -5.50
CA TRP A 57 3.31 -16.79 -5.27
C TRP A 57 3.85 -15.88 -6.37
N SER A 58 5.09 -16.12 -6.80
CA SER A 58 5.67 -15.34 -7.89
C SER A 58 4.83 -15.45 -9.16
N ARG A 59 4.30 -16.64 -9.46
CA ARG A 59 3.36 -16.84 -10.58
C ARG A 59 2.02 -16.12 -10.38
N PHE A 60 1.46 -16.17 -9.18
CA PHE A 60 0.22 -15.44 -8.84
C PHE A 60 0.37 -13.95 -9.17
N PHE A 61 1.44 -13.31 -8.67
CA PHE A 61 1.62 -11.88 -8.86
C PHE A 61 2.09 -11.48 -10.25
N GLN A 62 2.78 -12.36 -10.98
CA GLN A 62 3.01 -12.16 -12.41
C GLN A 62 1.71 -12.16 -13.20
N ALA A 63 0.76 -13.06 -12.86
CA ALA A 63 -0.56 -13.08 -13.48
C ALA A 63 -1.37 -11.84 -13.10
N TYR A 64 -1.34 -11.45 -11.82
CA TYR A 64 -1.93 -10.21 -11.29
C TYR A 64 -1.46 -8.98 -12.08
N ASN A 65 -0.15 -8.76 -12.14
CA ASN A 65 0.44 -7.61 -12.84
C ASN A 65 0.19 -7.65 -14.36
N ARG A 66 0.07 -8.85 -14.95
CA ARG A 66 -0.27 -8.97 -16.37
C ARG A 66 -1.69 -8.47 -16.65
N VAL A 67 -2.66 -8.74 -15.77
CA VAL A 67 -4.00 -8.15 -15.90
C VAL A 67 -3.91 -6.63 -15.88
N LEU A 68 -3.21 -6.07 -14.89
CA LEU A 68 -3.00 -4.63 -14.79
C LEU A 68 -2.36 -4.05 -16.06
N TRP A 69 -1.32 -4.67 -16.60
CA TRP A 69 -0.62 -4.13 -17.78
C TRP A 69 -1.34 -4.33 -19.10
N ASP A 70 -2.13 -5.40 -19.25
CA ASP A 70 -2.79 -5.75 -20.51
C ASP A 70 -4.21 -5.18 -20.60
N ARG A 71 -4.91 -5.06 -19.48
CA ARG A 71 -6.30 -4.57 -19.42
C ARG A 71 -6.40 -3.09 -19.05
N PHE A 72 -5.41 -2.56 -18.34
CA PHE A 72 -5.46 -1.21 -17.79
C PHE A 72 -4.25 -0.36 -18.27
N PRO A 73 -4.38 0.31 -19.43
CA PRO A 73 -3.25 0.97 -20.10
C PRO A 73 -2.52 2.03 -19.27
N TYR A 74 -3.17 2.62 -18.26
CA TYR A 74 -2.56 3.61 -17.38
C TYR A 74 -1.38 3.02 -16.59
N CYS A 75 -1.45 1.76 -16.13
CA CYS A 75 -0.36 1.11 -15.42
C CYS A 75 0.92 1.03 -16.27
N ARG A 76 0.76 0.72 -17.57
CA ARG A 76 1.88 0.66 -18.52
C ARG A 76 2.41 2.05 -18.87
N ARG A 77 1.52 3.03 -19.03
CA ARG A 77 1.87 4.42 -19.39
C ARG A 77 2.56 5.16 -18.25
N CYS A 78 2.19 4.86 -17.01
CA CYS A 78 2.76 5.45 -15.80
C CYS A 78 4.28 5.21 -15.70
N GLY A 79 4.81 4.15 -16.33
CA GLY A 79 6.25 3.91 -16.42
C GLY A 79 6.95 3.77 -15.07
N GLY A 80 6.21 3.46 -14.01
CA GLY A 80 6.70 3.42 -12.63
C GLY A 80 6.49 4.70 -11.84
N GLY A 81 5.61 5.63 -12.26
CA GLY A 81 5.22 6.79 -11.44
C GLY A 81 4.60 6.43 -10.09
N CYS A 82 4.14 5.20 -9.88
CA CYS A 82 3.76 4.68 -8.56
C CYS A 82 4.96 4.33 -7.65
N CYS A 83 6.19 4.34 -8.18
CA CYS A 83 7.43 4.13 -7.42
C CYS A 83 7.86 5.43 -6.73
N VAL A 84 7.05 5.89 -5.79
CA VAL A 84 7.33 7.06 -4.94
C VAL A 84 7.87 6.66 -3.57
N VAL A 85 8.42 7.64 -2.86
CA VAL A 85 8.84 7.50 -1.46
C VAL A 85 7.69 6.96 -0.60
N GLY A 86 7.94 5.92 0.20
CA GLY A 86 6.94 5.23 1.02
C GLY A 86 6.11 4.17 0.28
N ALA A 87 6.28 4.04 -1.05
CA ALA A 87 5.59 3.00 -1.82
C ALA A 87 6.13 1.61 -1.48
N SER A 88 7.44 1.48 -1.23
CA SER A 88 8.05 0.20 -0.89
C SER A 88 7.90 -0.14 0.59
N ARG A 89 7.44 -1.36 0.87
CA ARG A 89 7.40 -1.93 2.22
C ARG A 89 7.93 -3.35 2.17
N VAL A 90 9.19 -3.54 2.56
CA VAL A 90 9.81 -4.86 2.67
C VAL A 90 9.33 -5.53 3.94
N THR A 91 8.68 -6.68 3.81
CA THR A 91 8.24 -7.50 4.94
C THR A 91 9.21 -8.66 5.19
N ALA A 92 9.10 -9.33 6.33
CA ALA A 92 9.89 -10.52 6.59
C ALA A 92 9.62 -11.62 5.55
N PHE A 93 8.38 -11.72 5.04
CA PHE A 93 8.07 -12.66 3.98
C PHE A 93 8.83 -12.36 2.69
N ASP A 94 8.97 -11.09 2.30
CA ASP A 94 9.74 -10.69 1.11
C ASP A 94 11.20 -11.15 1.17
N VAL A 95 11.82 -10.97 2.33
CA VAL A 95 13.21 -11.40 2.59
C VAL A 95 13.36 -12.91 2.48
N LEU A 96 12.45 -13.66 3.13
CA LEU A 96 12.47 -15.12 3.09
C LEU A 96 12.20 -15.63 1.67
N ALA A 97 11.27 -15.01 0.95
CA ALA A 97 10.93 -15.34 -0.43
C ALA A 97 12.12 -15.13 -1.37
N LEU A 98 12.79 -13.98 -1.31
CA LEU A 98 14.02 -13.72 -2.07
C LEU A 98 15.06 -14.80 -1.82
N THR A 99 15.33 -15.08 -0.54
CA THR A 99 16.35 -16.06 -0.14
C THR A 99 16.02 -17.47 -0.65
N LEU A 100 14.77 -17.90 -0.51
CA LEU A 100 14.30 -19.21 -0.99
C LEU A 100 14.40 -19.34 -2.52
N LEU A 101 14.23 -18.24 -3.24
CA LEU A 101 14.43 -18.15 -4.69
C LEU A 101 15.90 -18.01 -5.12
N GLY A 102 16.84 -17.90 -4.17
CA GLY A 102 18.26 -17.71 -4.46
C GLY A 102 18.64 -16.26 -4.81
N TYR A 103 17.79 -15.29 -4.47
CA TYR A 103 18.05 -13.86 -4.63
C TYR A 103 18.42 -13.20 -3.30
N SER A 104 18.83 -11.95 -3.43
CA SER A 104 19.23 -11.03 -2.37
C SER A 104 18.36 -9.77 -2.38
N LEU A 105 18.22 -9.11 -1.24
CA LEU A 105 17.79 -7.70 -1.25
C LEU A 105 18.76 -6.89 -2.13
N PRO A 106 18.29 -5.98 -3.01
CA PRO A 106 19.17 -5.27 -3.94
C PRO A 106 20.25 -4.45 -3.24
N ASP A 107 21.46 -4.45 -3.82
CA ASP A 107 22.49 -3.46 -3.55
C ASP A 107 22.17 -2.19 -4.34
N LEU A 108 21.92 -1.09 -3.63
CA LEU A 108 21.67 0.20 -4.25
C LEU A 108 22.99 0.94 -4.53
N PRO A 109 23.11 1.63 -5.68
CA PRO A 109 24.30 2.42 -5.99
C PRO A 109 24.47 3.59 -5.00
N PRO A 110 25.69 4.15 -4.85
CA PRO A 110 25.93 5.31 -3.99
C PRO A 110 25.08 6.54 -4.36
N GLU A 111 24.71 6.64 -5.63
CA GLU A 111 23.81 7.68 -6.15
C GLU A 111 22.52 7.06 -6.70
N ILE A 112 21.39 7.52 -6.19
CA ILE A 112 20.05 7.10 -6.62
C ILE A 112 19.23 8.30 -7.13
N GLY A 113 17.93 8.09 -7.38
CA GLY A 113 16.98 9.11 -7.82
C GLY A 113 16.83 10.32 -6.89
N ASN A 114 15.73 11.05 -7.05
CA ASN A 114 15.43 12.20 -6.18
C ASN A 114 14.73 11.74 -4.88
N ALA A 115 14.55 12.63 -3.90
CA ALA A 115 13.99 12.27 -2.58
C ALA A 115 12.50 11.88 -2.60
N ARG A 116 11.80 12.10 -3.71
CA ARG A 116 10.40 11.70 -3.92
C ARG A 116 10.27 10.35 -4.58
N ASP A 117 11.34 9.84 -5.18
CA ASP A 117 11.34 8.52 -5.81
C ASP A 117 11.40 7.43 -4.73
N CYS A 118 10.88 6.26 -5.04
CA CYS A 118 11.12 5.07 -4.23
C CYS A 118 12.64 4.81 -4.18
N ILE A 119 13.18 4.48 -3.00
CA ILE A 119 14.61 4.22 -2.85
C ILE A 119 15.14 3.11 -3.76
N TYR A 120 14.28 2.16 -4.14
CA TYR A 120 14.61 1.06 -5.04
C TYR A 120 14.47 1.42 -6.53
N LEU A 121 14.10 2.65 -6.88
CA LEU A 121 14.09 3.14 -8.25
C LEU A 121 15.51 3.60 -8.65
N ALA A 122 16.26 2.70 -9.27
CA ALA A 122 17.61 2.96 -9.74
C ALA A 122 17.58 3.36 -11.22
N GLY A 123 17.61 4.66 -11.48
CA GLY A 123 17.44 5.20 -12.83
C GLY A 123 16.00 5.04 -13.32
N LYS A 124 15.78 4.27 -14.39
CA LYS A 124 14.45 4.02 -14.99
C LYS A 124 13.88 2.64 -14.67
N ALA A 125 14.53 1.88 -13.78
CA ALA A 125 14.15 0.51 -13.47
C ALA A 125 14.16 0.26 -11.95
N CYS A 126 13.24 -0.58 -11.49
CA CYS A 126 13.23 -1.01 -10.11
C CYS A 126 14.34 -2.04 -9.87
N ALA A 127 15.16 -1.80 -8.84
CA ALA A 127 16.35 -2.59 -8.50
C ALA A 127 16.04 -4.02 -8.02
N TRP A 128 14.81 -4.30 -7.60
CA TRP A 128 14.38 -5.65 -7.24
C TRP A 128 14.47 -6.64 -8.43
N PRO A 129 14.59 -7.95 -8.18
CA PRO A 129 14.52 -8.94 -9.25
C PRO A 129 13.12 -8.97 -9.87
N THR A 130 13.01 -9.30 -11.16
CA THR A 130 11.69 -9.47 -11.80
C THR A 130 10.90 -10.64 -11.22
N ALA A 131 11.59 -11.63 -10.66
CA ALA A 131 10.98 -12.77 -10.00
C ALA A 131 10.28 -12.42 -8.68
N TRP A 132 10.64 -11.30 -8.02
CA TRP A 132 10.04 -10.89 -6.76
C TRP A 132 10.10 -9.38 -6.54
N ARG A 133 8.99 -8.76 -6.16
CA ARG A 133 8.94 -7.40 -5.62
C ARG A 133 8.25 -7.47 -4.25
N PRO A 134 8.41 -6.45 -3.38
CA PRO A 134 7.70 -6.42 -2.11
C PRO A 134 6.20 -6.60 -2.29
N LEU A 135 5.53 -7.30 -1.38
CA LEU A 135 4.09 -7.59 -1.46
C LEU A 135 3.26 -6.34 -1.80
N LYS A 136 3.48 -5.24 -1.08
CA LYS A 136 2.79 -3.95 -1.33
C LYS A 136 3.00 -3.46 -2.76
N CYS A 137 4.20 -3.59 -3.32
CA CYS A 137 4.49 -3.17 -4.69
C CYS A 137 3.80 -4.05 -5.74
N TRP A 138 3.48 -5.28 -5.39
CA TRP A 138 2.84 -6.26 -6.27
C TRP A 138 1.33 -6.22 -6.22
N SER A 139 0.75 -5.88 -5.08
CA SER A 139 -0.69 -5.73 -4.88
C SER A 139 -1.21 -4.34 -5.17
N PHE A 140 -0.33 -3.35 -5.33
CA PHE A 140 -0.74 -1.96 -5.55
C PHE A 140 -1.02 -1.65 -7.00
N TYR A 141 -2.11 -0.93 -7.24
CA TYR A 141 -2.44 -0.27 -8.49
C TYR A 141 -3.13 1.07 -8.20
N CYS A 142 -2.98 2.04 -9.10
CA CYS A 142 -3.74 3.29 -9.10
C CYS A 142 -4.76 3.27 -10.25
N LEU A 143 -5.65 4.25 -10.33
CA LEU A 143 -6.57 4.39 -11.47
C LEU A 143 -6.02 5.28 -12.60
N GLY A 144 -4.81 5.81 -12.42
CA GLY A 144 -4.14 6.70 -13.38
C GLY A 144 -4.77 8.10 -13.46
N ASP A 145 -4.24 8.91 -14.38
CA ASP A 145 -4.58 10.32 -14.62
C ASP A 145 -5.80 10.53 -15.52
N ARG A 146 -6.50 9.45 -15.90
CA ARG A 146 -7.59 9.47 -16.90
C ARG A 146 -8.85 8.75 -16.44
N TRP A 147 -9.17 8.87 -15.16
CA TRP A 147 -10.50 8.53 -14.71
C TRP A 147 -11.45 9.66 -15.09
N ASP A 148 -12.66 9.30 -15.53
CA ASP A 148 -13.72 10.29 -15.72
C ASP A 148 -14.16 10.73 -14.32
N PRO A 149 -13.97 12.00 -13.92
CA PRO A 149 -14.31 12.43 -12.57
C PRO A 149 -15.78 12.19 -12.22
N THR A 150 -16.66 12.11 -13.23
CA THR A 150 -18.10 11.88 -13.04
C THR A 150 -18.45 10.41 -12.77
N SER A 151 -17.48 9.50 -12.90
CA SER A 151 -17.65 8.08 -12.67
C SER A 151 -17.24 7.67 -11.25
N SER A 152 -17.96 6.71 -10.67
CA SER A 152 -17.67 6.23 -9.32
C SER A 152 -16.30 5.54 -9.25
N LEU A 153 -15.42 6.02 -8.37
CA LEU A 153 -14.14 5.38 -8.07
C LEU A 153 -14.32 3.92 -7.64
N GLN A 154 -15.37 3.66 -6.86
CA GLN A 154 -15.71 2.30 -6.40
C GLN A 154 -16.01 1.37 -7.58
N ASP A 155 -16.69 1.85 -8.61
CA ASP A 155 -17.02 1.04 -9.79
C ASP A 155 -15.74 0.69 -10.59
N HIS A 156 -14.78 1.61 -10.67
CA HIS A 156 -13.49 1.35 -11.31
C HIS A 156 -12.66 0.33 -10.54
N TYR A 157 -12.56 0.48 -9.23
CA TYR A 157 -11.90 -0.51 -8.37
C TYR A 157 -12.58 -1.88 -8.46
N ALA A 158 -13.91 -1.92 -8.49
CA ALA A 158 -14.67 -3.15 -8.65
C ALA A 158 -14.42 -3.80 -10.03
N ALA A 159 -14.32 -3.01 -11.10
CA ALA A 159 -13.99 -3.52 -12.44
C ALA A 159 -12.58 -4.12 -12.49
N VAL A 160 -11.59 -3.45 -11.87
CA VAL A 160 -10.22 -3.98 -11.76
C VAL A 160 -10.21 -5.26 -10.92
N ALA A 161 -10.89 -5.26 -9.78
CA ALA A 161 -11.00 -6.42 -8.89
C ALA A 161 -11.62 -7.63 -9.60
N GLY A 162 -12.70 -7.45 -10.36
CA GLY A 162 -13.35 -8.52 -11.12
C GLY A 162 -12.43 -9.13 -12.18
N GLU A 163 -11.68 -8.32 -12.93
CA GLU A 163 -10.69 -8.80 -13.90
C GLU A 163 -9.53 -9.54 -13.22
N LEU A 164 -9.07 -9.04 -12.08
CA LEU A 164 -8.03 -9.68 -11.27
C LEU A 164 -8.50 -11.04 -10.75
N GLU A 165 -9.65 -11.08 -10.09
CA GLU A 165 -10.21 -12.29 -9.48
C GLU A 165 -10.42 -13.40 -10.51
N ALA A 166 -11.01 -13.06 -11.66
CA ALA A 166 -11.20 -13.99 -12.77
C ALA A 166 -9.89 -14.64 -13.25
N ARG A 167 -8.76 -13.95 -13.08
CA ARG A 167 -7.44 -14.43 -13.51
C ARG A 167 -6.65 -15.15 -12.43
N VAL A 168 -6.73 -14.69 -11.18
CA VAL A 168 -5.83 -15.12 -10.11
C VAL A 168 -6.45 -16.09 -9.11
N SER A 169 -7.78 -16.24 -9.10
CA SER A 169 -8.49 -17.18 -8.21
C SER A 169 -7.91 -18.60 -8.27
N GLY A 170 -7.73 -19.15 -9.47
CA GLY A 170 -7.13 -20.48 -9.67
C GLY A 170 -5.63 -20.57 -9.34
N LEU A 171 -4.96 -19.45 -9.07
CA LEU A 171 -3.52 -19.38 -8.78
C LEU A 171 -3.20 -19.21 -7.30
N LEU A 172 -4.22 -18.98 -6.45
CA LEU A 172 -4.04 -18.82 -5.01
C LEU A 172 -3.43 -20.11 -4.41
N PRO A 173 -2.25 -20.06 -3.79
CA PRO A 173 -1.59 -21.25 -3.27
C PRO A 173 -2.45 -21.99 -2.22
N ALA A 174 -2.43 -23.32 -2.25
CA ALA A 174 -3.23 -24.16 -1.34
C ALA A 174 -2.99 -23.85 0.14
N ALA A 175 -1.77 -23.46 0.51
CA ALA A 175 -1.44 -23.08 1.89
C ALA A 175 -2.24 -21.86 2.37
N LEU A 176 -2.50 -20.88 1.49
CA LEU A 176 -3.37 -19.77 1.86
C LEU A 176 -4.84 -20.15 1.89
N ARG A 177 -5.29 -21.00 0.97
CA ARG A 177 -6.67 -21.51 1.02
C ARG A 177 -6.96 -22.22 2.33
N ALA A 178 -5.96 -22.88 2.91
CA ALA A 178 -6.05 -23.46 4.24
C ALA A 178 -6.18 -22.38 5.35
N VAL A 179 -5.52 -21.24 5.18
CA VAL A 179 -5.70 -20.08 6.07
C VAL A 179 -7.10 -19.50 5.93
N GLU A 180 -7.58 -19.25 4.71
CA GLU A 180 -8.95 -18.74 4.43
C GLU A 180 -10.01 -19.65 5.06
N ALA A 181 -9.91 -20.96 4.84
CA ALA A 181 -10.84 -21.94 5.39
C ALA A 181 -10.88 -21.94 6.93
N ARG A 182 -9.79 -21.53 7.58
CA ARG A 182 -9.68 -21.48 9.04
C ARG A 182 -10.06 -20.13 9.63
N SER A 183 -9.73 -19.03 8.97
CA SER A 183 -10.03 -17.67 9.40
C SER A 183 -11.45 -17.23 9.05
N GLY A 184 -12.04 -17.79 7.99
CA GLY A 184 -13.30 -17.31 7.40
C GLY A 184 -13.14 -16.01 6.59
N GLU A 185 -11.91 -15.57 6.34
CA GLU A 185 -11.60 -14.36 5.57
C GLU A 185 -11.11 -14.75 4.18
N GLU A 186 -11.87 -14.38 3.14
CA GLU A 186 -11.51 -14.62 1.73
C GLU A 186 -10.54 -13.52 1.26
N LEU A 187 -9.29 -13.89 0.95
CA LEU A 187 -8.24 -12.93 0.62
C LEU A 187 -8.57 -12.13 -0.64
N LEU A 188 -9.19 -12.78 -1.63
CA LEU A 188 -9.51 -12.15 -2.91
C LEU A 188 -10.71 -11.19 -2.82
N ALA A 189 -11.52 -11.25 -1.77
CA ALA A 189 -12.60 -10.29 -1.53
C ALA A 189 -12.06 -8.86 -1.30
N HIS A 190 -10.77 -8.73 -1.00
CA HIS A 190 -10.11 -7.43 -0.78
C HIS A 190 -9.48 -6.84 -2.05
N LEU A 191 -9.56 -7.50 -3.21
CA LEU A 191 -8.87 -7.03 -4.43
C LEU A 191 -9.27 -5.61 -4.87
N GLY A 192 -10.46 -5.13 -4.50
CA GLY A 192 -10.93 -3.76 -4.77
C GLY A 192 -10.26 -2.68 -3.92
N ASP A 193 -9.54 -3.07 -2.86
CA ASP A 193 -8.73 -2.17 -2.05
C ASP A 193 -7.29 -2.71 -2.03
N PRO A 194 -6.38 -2.19 -2.88
CA PRO A 194 -5.02 -2.72 -3.00
C PRO A 194 -4.22 -2.64 -1.70
N LEU A 195 -4.52 -1.69 -0.81
CA LEU A 195 -3.81 -1.50 0.45
C LEU A 195 -4.31 -2.49 1.50
N ARG A 196 -5.62 -2.64 1.62
CA ARG A 196 -6.22 -3.68 2.48
C ARG A 196 -5.85 -5.07 2.01
N PHE A 197 -5.88 -5.33 0.69
CA PHE A 197 -5.43 -6.60 0.13
C PHE A 197 -3.97 -6.90 0.51
N ALA A 198 -3.07 -5.92 0.37
CA ALA A 198 -1.67 -6.08 0.79
C ALA A 198 -1.54 -6.44 2.28
N SER A 199 -2.33 -5.77 3.12
CA SER A 199 -2.30 -5.93 4.58
C SER A 199 -2.81 -7.30 5.02
N VAL A 200 -4.01 -7.68 4.57
CA VAL A 200 -4.62 -9.00 4.86
C VAL A 200 -3.72 -10.12 4.34
N LEU A 201 -3.11 -9.90 3.17
CA LEU A 201 -2.18 -10.86 2.60
C LEU A 201 -0.89 -11.01 3.42
N ASP A 202 -0.26 -9.91 3.85
CA ASP A 202 0.93 -9.95 4.71
C ASP A 202 0.65 -10.72 6.01
N ASP A 203 -0.53 -10.51 6.61
CA ASP A 203 -0.96 -11.26 7.80
C ASP A 203 -1.16 -12.77 7.51
N ALA A 204 -1.85 -13.12 6.43
CA ALA A 204 -2.04 -14.52 6.04
C ALA A 204 -0.71 -15.24 5.76
N LEU A 205 0.23 -14.57 5.10
CA LEU A 205 1.59 -15.06 4.86
C LEU A 205 2.39 -15.20 6.14
N SER A 206 2.20 -14.27 7.07
CA SER A 206 2.81 -14.30 8.39
C SER A 206 2.37 -15.53 9.18
N ARG A 207 1.06 -15.78 9.23
CA ARG A 207 0.45 -16.95 9.89
C ARG A 207 0.83 -18.27 9.21
N ALA A 208 0.77 -18.31 7.88
CA ALA A 208 1.04 -19.53 7.12
C ALA A 208 2.52 -19.95 7.19
N PHE A 209 3.45 -18.98 7.16
CA PHE A 209 4.87 -19.29 6.94
C PHE A 209 5.85 -18.52 7.84
N VAL A 210 5.76 -17.18 7.92
CA VAL A 210 6.81 -16.38 8.60
C VAL A 210 6.90 -16.72 10.09
N ARG A 211 5.78 -16.74 10.82
CA ARG A 211 5.76 -17.04 12.25
C ARG A 211 6.25 -18.47 12.55
N PRO A 212 5.73 -19.52 11.90
CA PRO A 212 6.27 -20.88 12.07
C PRO A 212 7.76 -21.00 11.73
N PHE A 213 8.23 -20.25 10.72
CA PHE A 213 9.64 -20.20 10.37
C PHE A 213 10.49 -19.57 11.47
N ILE A 214 10.06 -18.42 12.01
CA ILE A 214 10.75 -17.76 13.12
C ILE A 214 10.78 -18.66 14.36
N GLU A 215 9.63 -19.23 14.72
CA GLU A 215 9.48 -20.10 15.89
C GLU A 215 10.33 -21.37 15.76
N GLY A 216 10.30 -22.03 14.59
CA GLY A 216 11.02 -23.29 14.38
C GLY A 216 12.53 -23.12 14.16
N THR A 217 13.00 -21.96 13.66
CA THR A 217 14.44 -21.72 13.47
C THR A 217 15.09 -20.97 14.64
N GLY A 218 14.30 -20.44 15.57
CA GLY A 218 14.79 -19.66 16.71
C GLY A 218 15.46 -18.34 16.32
N VAL A 219 15.29 -17.87 15.07
CA VAL A 219 15.85 -16.57 14.66
C VAL A 219 15.17 -15.45 15.44
N GLN A 220 15.96 -14.65 16.16
CA GLN A 220 15.41 -13.51 16.88
C GLN A 220 14.94 -12.45 15.87
N SER A 221 13.62 -12.32 15.78
CA SER A 221 12.83 -11.28 15.12
C SER A 221 13.33 -10.85 13.74
N LEU A 222 12.76 -11.43 12.69
CA LEU A 222 12.79 -10.83 11.34
C LEU A 222 11.86 -9.61 11.22
N ASN A 223 11.09 -9.31 12.28
CA ASN A 223 10.08 -8.27 12.35
C ASN A 223 10.51 -7.08 13.22
N ASP A 224 11.82 -6.87 13.48
CA ASP A 224 12.33 -5.75 14.30
C ASP A 224 12.16 -4.36 13.70
N ARG A 225 11.26 -4.19 12.73
CA ARG A 225 10.67 -2.86 12.62
C ARG A 225 10.04 -2.63 14.00
N PRO A 226 10.41 -1.55 14.75
CA PRO A 226 9.44 -1.06 15.71
C PRO A 226 8.16 -1.05 14.91
N GLU A 227 7.12 -1.72 15.39
CA GLU A 227 5.81 -1.42 14.88
C GLU A 227 5.79 0.11 15.02
N THR A 228 6.06 0.85 13.94
CA THR A 228 5.26 1.99 13.61
C THR A 228 3.91 1.31 13.61
N ARG A 229 3.32 1.29 14.81
CA ARG A 229 1.90 1.21 15.03
C ARG A 229 1.39 2.38 14.20
N ASN A 230 1.36 2.20 12.90
CA ASN A 230 0.07 2.20 12.28
C ASN A 230 -0.68 1.12 13.04
N ALA A 231 -1.52 1.56 13.96
CA ALA A 231 -2.05 0.75 15.03
C ALA A 231 -2.43 -0.64 14.48
N ARG A 232 -2.08 -1.71 15.19
CA ARG A 232 -3.10 -2.77 15.29
C ARG A 232 -4.30 -2.07 15.92
N LEU A 233 -5.18 -1.50 15.09
CA LEU A 233 -6.52 -1.24 15.53
C LEU A 233 -7.01 -2.60 16.02
N PRO A 234 -7.39 -2.74 17.29
CA PRO A 234 -8.14 -3.91 17.68
C PRO A 234 -9.39 -3.87 16.80
N ILE A 235 -9.49 -4.78 15.83
CA ILE A 235 -10.79 -5.18 15.30
C ILE A 235 -11.45 -5.94 16.46
N GLY A 236 -11.94 -5.16 17.42
CA GLY A 236 -12.91 -5.62 18.39
C GLY A 236 -14.24 -5.88 17.66
N PRO A 237 -15.11 -6.71 18.23
CA PRO A 237 -16.41 -6.98 17.63
C PRO A 237 -17.13 -5.65 17.40
N ALA A 238 -17.60 -5.48 16.17
CA ALA A 238 -18.32 -4.33 15.68
C ALA A 238 -19.49 -3.98 16.60
N GLU A 239 -19.31 -3.02 17.50
CA GLU A 239 -20.40 -2.43 18.27
C GLU A 239 -20.04 -0.99 18.69
N LEU A 240 -20.62 -0.03 17.96
CA LEU A 240 -21.17 1.24 18.47
C LEU A 240 -20.27 2.47 18.71
N ILE A 241 -19.18 2.64 17.96
CA ILE A 241 -18.69 3.98 17.56
C ILE A 241 -18.23 3.85 16.10
N GLY A 242 -18.87 4.53 15.15
CA GLY A 242 -18.40 4.53 13.76
C GLY A 242 -16.94 4.97 13.75
N SER A 243 -16.04 4.15 13.19
CA SER A 243 -14.62 4.47 13.20
C SER A 243 -14.41 5.80 12.49
N ASP A 244 -13.72 6.73 13.16
CA ASP A 244 -13.42 8.05 12.59
C ASP A 244 -12.70 7.94 11.22
N ASP A 245 -12.06 6.81 10.93
CA ASP A 245 -11.37 6.51 9.67
C ASP A 245 -12.32 6.30 8.49
N ASP A 246 -13.43 5.55 8.67
CA ASP A 246 -14.44 5.36 7.63
C ASP A 246 -15.16 6.68 7.33
N TRP A 247 -15.37 7.49 8.38
CA TRP A 247 -15.90 8.84 8.22
C TRP A 247 -14.94 9.73 7.44
N LEU A 248 -13.63 9.66 7.68
CA LEU A 248 -12.64 10.48 7.00
C LEU A 248 -12.54 10.16 5.51
N ALA A 249 -12.38 8.89 5.15
CA ALA A 249 -12.35 8.46 3.74
C ALA A 249 -13.67 8.86 3.02
N SER A 250 -14.82 8.59 3.65
CA SER A 250 -16.12 8.97 3.11
C SER A 250 -16.27 10.48 2.96
N SER A 251 -15.73 11.28 3.89
CA SER A 251 -15.83 12.74 3.87
C SER A 251 -14.99 13.38 2.77
N VAL A 252 -13.78 12.85 2.50
CA VAL A 252 -12.95 13.29 1.38
C VAL A 252 -13.59 12.89 0.05
N GLN A 253 -14.20 11.69 -0.04
CA GLN A 253 -14.93 11.28 -1.23
C GLN A 253 -16.11 12.21 -1.51
N VAL A 254 -16.97 12.46 -0.53
CA VAL A 254 -18.14 13.35 -0.67
C VAL A 254 -17.70 14.76 -1.11
N LEU A 255 -16.60 15.25 -0.56
CA LEU A 255 -16.05 16.54 -0.95
C LEU A 255 -15.54 16.54 -2.40
N THR A 256 -14.92 15.44 -2.83
CA THR A 256 -14.43 15.26 -4.20
C THR A 256 -15.59 15.19 -5.19
N ASP A 257 -16.62 14.39 -4.90
CA ASP A 257 -17.82 14.26 -5.73
C ASP A 257 -18.52 15.61 -5.89
N GLU A 258 -18.66 16.38 -4.81
CA GLU A 258 -19.26 17.71 -4.85
C GLU A 258 -18.41 18.70 -5.66
N ALA A 259 -17.08 18.66 -5.50
CA ALA A 259 -16.18 19.49 -6.29
C ALA A 259 -16.33 19.20 -7.80
N VAL A 260 -16.26 17.93 -8.17
CA VAL A 260 -16.42 17.49 -9.56
C VAL A 260 -17.77 17.90 -10.12
N LYS A 261 -18.84 17.69 -9.36
CA LYS A 261 -20.19 18.09 -9.76
C LYS A 261 -20.25 19.60 -10.05
N GLN A 262 -19.78 20.44 -9.13
CA GLN A 262 -19.79 21.90 -9.32
C GLN A 262 -18.94 22.36 -10.51
N VAL A 263 -17.83 21.67 -10.80
CA VAL A 263 -17.02 21.91 -12.00
C VAL A 263 -17.78 21.53 -13.27
N SER A 264 -18.40 20.35 -13.29
CA SER A 264 -19.16 19.86 -14.46
C SER A 264 -20.36 20.74 -14.80
N GLU A 265 -21.01 21.32 -13.78
CA GLU A 265 -22.14 22.24 -13.93
C GLU A 265 -21.69 23.68 -14.24
N GLY A 266 -20.38 23.97 -14.18
CA GLY A 266 -19.83 25.31 -14.39
C GLY A 266 -20.21 26.31 -13.30
N VAL A 267 -20.55 25.83 -12.10
CA VAL A 267 -21.00 26.65 -10.96
C VAL A 267 -19.92 26.89 -9.91
N LEU A 268 -18.78 26.18 -10.00
CA LEU A 268 -17.66 26.38 -9.08
C LEU A 268 -16.97 27.74 -9.34
N ALA A 269 -17.31 28.73 -8.53
CA ALA A 269 -16.68 30.05 -8.58
C ALA A 269 -15.37 30.08 -7.76
N LEU A 270 -14.34 30.73 -8.31
CA LEU A 270 -13.08 30.96 -7.60
C LEU A 270 -13.29 32.05 -6.53
N PRO A 271 -12.97 31.80 -5.24
CA PRO A 271 -13.10 32.81 -4.20
C PRO A 271 -12.15 33.98 -4.46
N LEU A 272 -12.63 35.20 -4.17
CA LEU A 272 -11.82 36.41 -4.30
C LEU A 272 -10.57 36.30 -3.40
N GLY A 273 -9.38 36.42 -4.00
CA GLY A 273 -8.10 36.35 -3.27
C GLY A 273 -7.49 34.96 -3.16
N LEU A 274 -8.11 33.92 -3.72
CA LEU A 274 -7.43 32.65 -3.99
C LEU A 274 -6.73 32.72 -5.35
N GLU A 275 -5.42 32.52 -5.40
CA GLU A 275 -4.63 32.49 -6.65
C GLU A 275 -4.58 31.10 -7.30
N MET A 276 -5.54 30.23 -6.97
CA MET A 276 -5.56 28.84 -7.42
C MET A 276 -6.46 28.64 -8.63
N SER A 277 -6.17 27.61 -9.42
CA SER A 277 -7.08 27.14 -10.47
C SER A 277 -8.05 26.07 -9.95
N VAL A 278 -9.08 25.76 -10.74
CA VAL A 278 -9.98 24.63 -10.46
C VAL A 278 -9.22 23.30 -10.59
N GLU A 279 -8.26 23.25 -11.50
CA GLU A 279 -7.38 22.11 -11.70
C GLU A 279 -6.51 21.85 -10.46
N ASP A 280 -6.01 22.90 -9.81
CA ASP A 280 -5.26 22.77 -8.55
C ASP A 280 -6.14 22.21 -7.41
N LEU A 281 -7.43 22.58 -7.39
CA LEU A 281 -8.39 22.03 -6.43
C LEU A 281 -8.58 20.53 -6.60
N LEU A 282 -8.81 20.08 -7.82
CA LEU A 282 -9.02 18.66 -8.11
C LEU A 282 -7.75 17.84 -7.83
N ALA A 283 -6.57 18.37 -8.17
CA ALA A 283 -5.30 17.73 -7.85
C ALA A 283 -5.04 17.62 -6.34
N ASP A 284 -5.44 18.64 -5.56
CA ASP A 284 -5.30 18.62 -4.10
C ASP A 284 -6.30 17.67 -3.42
N LEU A 285 -7.51 17.54 -3.96
CA LEU A 285 -8.50 16.56 -3.49
C LEU A 285 -8.04 15.13 -3.77
N GLU A 286 -7.52 14.86 -4.97
CA GLU A 286 -6.89 13.58 -5.30
C GLU A 286 -5.72 13.31 -4.33
N THR A 287 -4.84 14.29 -4.12
CA THR A 287 -3.71 14.14 -3.18
C THR A 287 -4.21 13.87 -1.75
N LEU A 288 -5.30 14.50 -1.33
CA LEU A 288 -5.89 14.28 0.00
C LEU A 288 -6.44 12.86 0.15
N GLU A 289 -7.09 12.34 -0.89
CA GLU A 289 -7.55 10.97 -0.96
C GLU A 289 -6.37 9.99 -0.84
N TRP A 290 -5.28 10.25 -1.57
CA TRP A 290 -4.03 9.48 -1.45
C TRP A 290 -3.41 9.53 -0.06
N ILE A 291 -3.48 10.68 0.62
CA ILE A 291 -2.97 10.85 1.99
C ILE A 291 -3.80 10.00 2.95
N VAL A 292 -5.14 10.08 2.87
CA VAL A 292 -6.06 9.38 3.77
C VAL A 292 -6.04 7.88 3.52
N LEU A 293 -6.16 7.43 2.27
CA LEU A 293 -6.12 6.00 1.94
C LEU A 293 -4.73 5.41 2.14
N GLY A 294 -3.69 6.14 1.74
CA GLY A 294 -2.32 5.64 1.67
C GLY A 294 -1.50 5.74 2.95
N HIS A 295 -1.98 6.48 3.96
CA HIS A 295 -1.23 6.84 5.18
C HIS A 295 0.22 7.22 4.86
N LEU A 296 0.40 8.13 3.89
CA LEU A 296 1.72 8.43 3.35
C LEU A 296 2.67 8.90 4.48
N PRO A 297 3.92 8.40 4.57
CA PRO A 297 4.86 8.81 5.63
C PRO A 297 5.13 10.32 5.69
N GLN A 298 4.92 11.00 4.56
CA GLN A 298 5.05 12.45 4.41
C GLN A 298 3.70 13.19 4.44
N GLY A 299 2.61 12.52 4.86
CA GLY A 299 1.25 13.05 4.85
C GLY A 299 1.12 14.35 5.64
N ALA A 300 1.71 14.46 6.82
CA ALA A 300 1.74 15.72 7.58
C ALA A 300 2.28 16.91 6.75
N ARG A 301 3.41 16.71 6.06
CA ARG A 301 4.03 17.74 5.22
C ARG A 301 3.13 18.10 4.03
N LEU A 302 2.53 17.10 3.37
CA LEU A 302 1.63 17.34 2.24
C LEU A 302 0.35 18.06 2.69
N LEU A 303 -0.20 17.69 3.85
CA LEU A 303 -1.34 18.38 4.44
C LEU A 303 -1.01 19.83 4.80
N ASP A 304 0.21 20.12 5.30
CA ASP A 304 0.68 21.50 5.52
C ASP A 304 0.74 22.31 4.23
N GLU A 305 1.26 21.71 3.14
CA GLU A 305 1.34 22.32 1.82
C GLU A 305 -0.07 22.63 1.27
N ILE A 306 -0.99 21.66 1.33
CA ILE A 306 -2.39 21.83 0.91
C ILE A 306 -3.05 22.92 1.77
N HIS A 307 -2.99 22.82 3.10
CA HIS A 307 -3.63 23.80 3.99
C HIS A 307 -3.15 25.23 3.73
N SER A 308 -1.85 25.42 3.47
CA SER A 308 -1.30 26.74 3.19
C SER A 308 -1.92 27.39 1.94
N ARG A 309 -2.25 26.59 0.91
CA ARG A 309 -2.92 27.08 -0.30
C ARG A 309 -4.36 27.54 -0.03
N TYR A 310 -5.09 26.81 0.82
CA TYR A 310 -6.49 27.15 1.15
C TYR A 310 -6.65 28.01 2.41
N ALA A 311 -5.57 28.52 3.01
CA ALA A 311 -5.64 29.29 4.25
C ALA A 311 -6.51 30.55 4.14
N LEU A 312 -6.62 31.10 2.93
CA LEU A 312 -7.45 32.28 2.60
C LEU A 312 -8.86 31.93 2.11
N ALA A 313 -9.22 30.65 2.00
CA ALA A 313 -10.57 30.26 1.59
C ALA A 313 -11.60 30.83 2.58
N PRO A 314 -12.58 31.62 2.11
CA PRO A 314 -13.48 32.37 2.98
C PRO A 314 -14.43 31.42 3.72
N ALA A 315 -14.64 31.68 5.01
CA ALA A 315 -15.64 30.98 5.79
C ALA A 315 -17.05 31.26 5.26
N SER A 316 -17.95 30.27 5.38
CA SER A 316 -19.37 30.49 5.11
C SER A 316 -19.94 31.53 6.06
N LYS A 317 -20.88 32.34 5.56
CA LYS A 317 -21.67 33.20 6.44
C LYS A 317 -22.69 32.34 7.19
N GLY A 318 -23.14 32.81 8.35
CA GLY A 318 -24.08 32.06 9.18
C GLY A 318 -25.32 31.63 8.40
N GLY A 319 -25.57 30.32 8.34
CA GLY A 319 -26.71 29.72 7.63
C GLY A 319 -26.47 29.36 6.15
N GLU A 320 -25.33 29.74 5.56
CA GLU A 320 -24.94 29.32 4.21
C GLU A 320 -24.19 27.97 4.24
N GLN A 321 -24.36 27.17 3.19
CA GLN A 321 -23.54 25.97 3.00
C GLN A 321 -22.08 26.37 2.75
N PRO A 322 -21.11 25.65 3.33
CA PRO A 322 -19.70 25.90 3.06
C PRO A 322 -19.37 25.67 1.58
N THR A 323 -18.57 26.56 1.01
CA THR A 323 -18.01 26.34 -0.33
C THR A 323 -17.06 25.15 -0.31
N VAL A 324 -16.86 24.47 -1.45
CA VAL A 324 -15.91 23.36 -1.57
C VAL A 324 -14.50 23.77 -1.11
N TRP A 325 -14.07 25.00 -1.44
CA TRP A 325 -12.79 25.58 -1.01
C TRP A 325 -12.64 25.63 0.51
N TYR A 326 -13.67 26.12 1.20
CA TYR A 326 -13.66 26.20 2.67
C TYR A 326 -13.81 24.83 3.32
N ALA A 327 -14.65 23.96 2.75
CA ALA A 327 -14.82 22.60 3.21
C ALA A 327 -13.49 21.82 3.12
N LEU A 328 -12.73 21.98 2.03
CA LEU A 328 -11.39 21.40 1.88
C LEU A 328 -10.42 21.93 2.92
N ARG A 329 -10.31 23.25 3.08
CA ARG A 329 -9.49 23.88 4.13
C ARG A 329 -9.78 23.26 5.50
N HIS A 330 -11.06 23.13 5.86
CA HIS A 330 -11.49 22.59 7.13
C HIS A 330 -11.16 21.10 7.28
N HIS A 331 -11.36 20.30 6.23
CA HIS A 331 -11.00 18.87 6.22
C HIS A 331 -9.49 18.68 6.40
N VAL A 332 -8.69 19.40 5.62
CA VAL A 332 -7.23 19.33 5.71
C VAL A 332 -6.77 19.76 7.09
N GLN A 333 -7.33 20.84 7.67
CA GLN A 333 -6.99 21.25 9.03
C GLN A 333 -7.31 20.16 10.06
N ARG A 334 -8.50 19.55 10.00
CA ARG A 334 -8.86 18.43 10.89
C ARG A 334 -7.92 17.23 10.73
N LEU A 335 -7.55 16.89 9.50
CA LEU A 335 -6.59 15.83 9.21
C LEU A 335 -5.21 16.16 9.77
N ARG A 336 -4.74 17.40 9.65
CA ARG A 336 -3.48 17.85 10.25
C ARG A 336 -3.48 17.71 11.77
N ASP A 337 -4.53 18.21 12.42
CA ASP A 337 -4.65 18.21 13.88
C ASP A 337 -4.72 16.78 14.45
N ASN A 338 -5.20 15.83 13.65
CA ASN A 338 -5.34 14.43 14.05
C ASN A 338 -4.35 13.49 13.34
N TRP A 339 -3.42 13.99 12.52
CA TRP A 339 -2.60 13.14 11.65
C TRP A 339 -1.83 12.07 12.43
N ASN A 340 -1.26 12.44 13.57
CA ASN A 340 -0.50 11.52 14.43
C ASN A 340 -1.39 10.55 15.23
N ARG A 341 -2.72 10.72 15.17
CA ARG A 341 -3.73 9.87 15.81
C ARG A 341 -4.41 8.94 14.82
N LEU A 342 -4.33 9.23 13.52
CA LEU A 342 -4.80 8.33 12.47
C LEU A 342 -3.92 7.08 12.45
N PRO A 343 -4.53 5.90 12.26
CA PRO A 343 -3.88 4.61 12.47
C PRO A 343 -2.89 4.21 11.38
#